data_AF-A0A353QEN3-F1
#
_entry.id   AF-A0A353QEN3-F1
#
_cell.length_a   1.000
_cell.length_b   1.000
_cell.length_c   1.000
_cell.angle_alpha   90.00
_cell.angle_beta   90.00
_cell.angle_gamma   90.00
#
_symmetry.space_group_name_H-M   'P 1'
#
loop_
_entity.id
_entity.type
_entity.pdbx_description
1 polymer ?
#
loop_
_entity_poly.entity_id
_entity_poly.type
_entity_poly.pdbx_seq_one_letter_code
_entity_poly.pdbx_strand_id
1 'polypeptide(L)'
;ISQSPAQAYLPDREDLDRSLQLLGQGSAYALEEQLRSGYITLPGGHRVGLCGKTLVESGRVMRLINISGLNYRLARAIKGLADPITRYIVVGGKPAHTLIVSPPRAGKTTLLRDLVRQFS
;
A
#
# COMPACT_ATOMS: atom_id res chain seq x y z
N ILE A 1 14.68 -5.38 -9.48
CA ILE A 1 13.45 -5.12 -10.28
C ILE A 1 13.90 -4.47 -11.57
N SER A 2 13.72 -5.13 -12.72
CA SER A 2 14.07 -4.53 -14.01
C SER A 2 13.21 -3.31 -14.27
N GLN A 3 13.76 -2.29 -14.93
CA GLN A 3 13.01 -1.12 -15.39
C GLN A 3 12.46 -1.30 -16.81
N SER A 4 12.76 -2.42 -17.47
CA SER A 4 12.26 -2.75 -18.81
C SER A 4 11.04 -3.67 -18.74
N PRO A 5 9.86 -3.28 -19.28
CA PRO A 5 8.69 -4.14 -19.34
C PRO A 5 8.94 -5.46 -20.07
N ALA A 6 9.82 -5.47 -21.08
CA ALA A 6 10.14 -6.65 -21.87
C ALA A 6 10.91 -7.73 -21.09
N GLN A 7 11.50 -7.37 -19.95
CA GLN A 7 12.21 -8.29 -19.06
C GLN A 7 11.38 -8.62 -17.81
N ALA A 8 10.11 -8.19 -17.76
CA ALA A 8 9.25 -8.48 -16.64
C ALA A 8 8.85 -9.96 -16.63
N TYR A 9 8.70 -10.51 -15.42
CA TYR A 9 8.07 -11.80 -15.24
C TYR A 9 6.62 -11.75 -15.76
N LEU A 10 6.22 -12.73 -16.55
CA LEU A 10 4.85 -12.88 -17.05
C LEU A 10 4.13 -13.92 -16.19
N PRO A 11 3.33 -13.50 -15.20
CA PRO A 11 2.66 -14.44 -14.32
C PRO A 11 1.59 -15.21 -15.06
N ASP A 12 1.45 -16.48 -14.71
CA ASP A 12 0.37 -17.31 -15.21
C ASP A 12 -0.81 -17.36 -14.21
N ARG A 13 -1.74 -18.29 -14.46
CA ARG A 13 -2.92 -18.46 -13.62
C ARG A 13 -2.56 -19.02 -12.24
N GLU A 14 -1.58 -19.90 -12.17
CA GLU A 14 -1.13 -20.52 -10.92
C GLU A 14 -0.48 -19.47 -10.01
N ASP A 15 0.34 -18.59 -10.59
CA ASP A 15 0.94 -17.46 -9.87
C ASP A 15 -0.11 -16.53 -9.25
N LEU A 16 -1.18 -16.24 -10.02
CA LEU A 16 -2.27 -15.40 -9.56
C LEU A 16 -3.01 -16.06 -8.38
N ASP A 17 -3.38 -17.33 -8.53
CA ASP A 17 -4.14 -18.06 -7.51
C ASP A 17 -3.31 -18.25 -6.23
N ARG A 18 -2.01 -18.55 -6.36
CA ARG A 18 -1.07 -18.59 -5.22
C ARG A 18 -0.92 -17.24 -4.54
N SER A 19 -0.79 -16.16 -5.33
CA SER A 19 -0.69 -14.80 -4.79
C SER A 19 -1.92 -14.42 -3.98
N LEU A 20 -3.12 -14.76 -4.47
CA LEU A 20 -4.38 -14.54 -3.75
C LEU A 20 -4.46 -15.32 -2.44
N GLN A 21 -4.02 -16.58 -2.42
CA GLN A 21 -3.97 -17.39 -1.20
C GLN A 21 -3.05 -16.75 -0.14
N LEU A 22 -1.86 -16.29 -0.55
CA LEU A 22 -0.91 -15.61 0.33
C LEU A 22 -1.46 -14.29 0.87
N LEU A 23 -2.10 -13.49 0.01
CA LEU A 23 -2.71 -12.21 0.39
C LEU A 23 -3.88 -12.40 1.36
N GLY A 24 -4.65 -13.48 1.20
CA GLY A 24 -5.78 -13.82 2.07
C GLY A 24 -5.37 -14.41 3.43
N GLN A 25 -4.08 -14.69 3.67
CA GLN A 25 -3.55 -15.29 4.91
C GLN A 25 -4.34 -16.52 5.40
N GLY A 26 -4.96 -17.28 4.49
CA GLY A 26 -5.78 -18.44 4.83
C GLY A 26 -7.18 -18.15 5.42
N SER A 27 -7.64 -16.89 5.48
CA SER A 27 -8.98 -16.54 5.97
C SER A 27 -9.90 -16.07 4.84
N ALA A 28 -10.87 -16.93 4.48
CA ALA A 28 -11.88 -16.61 3.47
C ALA A 28 -12.72 -15.37 3.81
N TYR A 29 -12.97 -15.12 5.11
CA TYR A 29 -13.77 -14.00 5.59
C TYR A 29 -13.05 -12.65 5.46
N ALA A 30 -11.75 -12.59 5.79
CA ALA A 30 -10.96 -11.36 5.64
C ALA A 30 -10.86 -10.92 4.17
N LEU A 31 -10.88 -11.90 3.25
CA LEU A 31 -10.88 -11.64 1.83
C LEU A 31 -12.22 -11.03 1.36
N GLU A 32 -13.36 -11.48 1.89
CA GLU A 32 -14.68 -11.02 1.42
C GLU A 32 -14.92 -9.51 1.62
N GLU A 33 -14.57 -8.97 2.78
CA GLU A 33 -14.70 -7.54 3.06
C GLU A 33 -13.72 -6.69 2.24
N GLN A 34 -12.52 -7.20 2.00
CA GLN A 34 -11.52 -6.54 1.14
C GLN A 34 -11.91 -6.62 -0.35
N LEU A 35 -12.57 -7.70 -0.78
CA LEU A 35 -13.11 -7.86 -2.12
C LEU A 35 -14.20 -6.83 -2.42
N ARG A 36 -15.01 -6.43 -1.43
CA ARG A 36 -15.97 -5.32 -1.58
C ARG A 36 -15.28 -3.98 -1.83
N SER A 37 -14.14 -3.75 -1.19
CA SER A 37 -13.35 -2.53 -1.37
C SER A 37 -12.53 -2.52 -2.67
N GLY A 38 -12.35 -3.68 -3.30
CA GLY A 38 -11.55 -3.85 -4.52
C GLY A 38 -10.04 -3.75 -4.30
N TYR A 39 -9.57 -3.73 -3.05
CA TYR A 39 -8.14 -3.75 -2.72
C TYR A 39 -7.86 -4.34 -1.34
N ILE A 40 -6.65 -4.87 -1.19
CA ILE A 40 -6.08 -5.44 0.03
C ILE A 40 -5.03 -4.45 0.58
N THR A 41 -5.03 -4.20 1.88
CA THR A 41 -3.97 -3.41 2.53
C THR A 41 -2.98 -4.34 3.21
N LEU A 42 -1.69 -4.07 3.02
CA LEU A 42 -0.59 -4.85 3.60
C LEU A 42 0.20 -3.99 4.61
N PRO A 43 0.94 -4.62 5.55
CA PRO A 43 1.88 -3.93 6.43
C PRO A 43 2.83 -3.02 5.65
N GLY A 44 3.34 -1.96 6.28
CA GLY A 44 4.19 -0.98 5.59
C GLY A 44 3.44 0.01 4.67
N GLY A 45 2.11 -0.10 4.62
CA GLY A 45 1.26 0.80 3.82
C GLY A 45 1.22 0.44 2.33
N HIS A 46 1.66 -0.76 1.96
CA HIS A 46 1.45 -1.28 0.60
C HIS A 46 -0.02 -1.63 0.40
N ARG A 47 -0.46 -1.64 -0.86
CA ARG A 47 -1.81 -2.06 -1.24
C ARG A 47 -1.77 -2.96 -2.47
N VAL A 48 -2.71 -3.87 -2.56
CA VAL A 48 -2.91 -4.70 -3.74
C VAL A 48 -4.33 -4.49 -4.25
N GLY A 49 -4.48 -3.80 -5.37
CA GLY A 49 -5.76 -3.68 -6.06
C GLY A 49 -6.13 -5.00 -6.74
N LEU A 50 -7.42 -5.29 -6.81
CA LEU A 50 -7.97 -6.49 -7.42
C LEU A 50 -8.71 -6.12 -8.70
N CYS A 51 -8.46 -6.87 -9.77
CA CYS A 51 -9.16 -6.72 -11.04
C CYS A 51 -9.89 -8.03 -11.37
N GLY A 52 -11.12 -7.96 -11.84
CA GLY A 52 -11.93 -9.13 -12.15
C GLY A 52 -13.34 -8.76 -12.56
N LYS A 53 -14.20 -9.78 -12.62
CA LYS A 53 -15.64 -9.57 -12.84
C LYS A 53 -16.32 -9.21 -11.52
N THR A 54 -17.39 -8.45 -11.56
CA THR A 54 -18.18 -8.13 -10.35
C THR A 54 -19.58 -8.69 -10.49
N LEU A 55 -20.12 -9.21 -9.39
CA LEU A 55 -21.55 -9.46 -9.28
C LEU A 55 -22.20 -8.17 -8.77
N VAL A 56 -23.14 -7.65 -9.54
CA VAL A 56 -23.86 -6.42 -9.24
C VAL A 56 -25.33 -6.75 -9.05
N GLU A 57 -25.93 -6.27 -7.96
CA GLU A 57 -27.35 -6.41 -7.67
C GLU A 57 -27.93 -5.05 -7.31
N SER A 58 -29.05 -4.67 -7.94
CA SER A 58 -29.71 -3.38 -7.70
C SER A 58 -28.76 -2.16 -7.79
N GLY A 59 -27.81 -2.20 -8.72
CA GLY A 59 -26.82 -1.12 -8.93
C GLY A 59 -25.69 -1.06 -7.91
N ARG A 60 -25.60 -2.03 -6.97
CA ARG A 60 -24.52 -2.13 -5.98
C ARG A 60 -23.61 -3.32 -6.28
N VAL A 61 -22.31 -3.12 -6.14
CA VAL A 61 -21.33 -4.20 -6.24
C VAL A 61 -21.47 -5.09 -5.00
N MET A 62 -21.87 -6.34 -5.20
CA MET A 62 -22.07 -7.30 -4.11
C MET A 62 -20.76 -7.99 -3.74
N ARG A 63 -20.04 -8.50 -4.76
CA ARG A 63 -18.75 -9.17 -4.61
C ARG A 63 -17.95 -9.16 -5.91
N LEU A 64 -16.63 -9.20 -5.79
CA LEU A 64 -15.72 -9.49 -6.90
C LEU A 64 -15.66 -11.00 -7.12
N ILE A 65 -15.79 -11.44 -8.37
CA ILE A 65 -15.72 -12.83 -8.84
C ILE A 65 -14.71 -12.92 -9.98
N ASN A 66 -14.08 -14.08 -10.18
CA ASN A 66 -13.12 -14.30 -11.27
C ASN A 66 -12.04 -13.20 -11.35
N ILE A 67 -11.19 -13.14 -10.31
CA ILE A 67 -10.05 -12.23 -10.30
C ILE A 67 -9.14 -12.61 -11.48
N SER A 68 -8.83 -11.62 -12.30
CA SER A 68 -8.03 -11.74 -13.53
C SER A 68 -6.70 -11.00 -13.43
N GLY A 69 -6.50 -10.19 -12.39
CA GLY A 69 -5.24 -9.49 -12.18
C GLY A 69 -5.12 -8.82 -10.83
N LEU A 70 -3.87 -8.49 -10.49
CA LEU A 70 -3.49 -7.81 -9.26
C LEU A 70 -2.70 -6.54 -9.60
N ASN A 71 -2.95 -5.48 -8.84
CA ASN A 71 -2.19 -4.23 -8.96
C ASN A 71 -1.45 -3.95 -7.66
N TYR A 72 -0.14 -4.20 -7.63
CA TYR A 72 0.69 -3.95 -6.46
C TYR A 72 1.12 -2.49 -6.40
N ARG A 73 0.61 -1.76 -5.40
CA ARG A 73 1.09 -0.43 -5.03
C ARG A 73 2.07 -0.54 -3.87
N LEU A 74 3.35 -0.57 -4.20
CA LEU A 74 4.42 -0.61 -3.23
C LEU A 74 4.64 0.79 -2.64
N ALA A 75 4.28 0.99 -1.37
CA ALA A 75 4.78 2.12 -0.60
C ALA A 75 6.31 2.12 -0.60
N ARG A 76 6.91 3.26 -0.97
CA ARG A 76 8.36 3.46 -0.91
C ARG A 76 8.66 4.47 0.17
N ALA A 77 9.62 4.14 1.03
CA ALA A 77 10.19 5.11 1.96
C ALA A 77 11.20 5.97 1.20
N ILE A 78 11.12 7.29 1.40
CA ILE A 78 12.17 8.21 0.96
C ILE A 78 13.01 8.48 2.20
N LYS A 79 14.16 7.81 2.28
CA LYS A 79 15.10 7.96 3.38
C LYS A 79 15.87 9.28 3.24
N GLY A 80 16.11 9.96 4.34
CA GLY A 80 16.86 11.21 4.38
C GLY A 80 16.02 12.44 3.98
N LEU A 81 14.71 12.25 3.77
CA LEU A 81 13.78 13.33 3.45
C LEU A 81 13.68 14.31 4.63
N ALA A 82 13.79 13.81 5.86
CA ALA A 82 13.68 14.63 7.05
C ALA A 82 15.00 15.28 7.50
N ASP A 83 16.15 14.86 6.98
CA ASP A 83 17.48 15.35 7.42
C ASP A 83 17.59 16.88 7.47
N PRO A 84 17.09 17.64 6.48
CA PRO A 84 17.20 19.11 6.50
C PRO A 84 16.39 19.75 7.62
N ILE A 85 15.32 19.08 8.09
CA ILE A 85 14.40 19.62 9.08
C ILE A 85 14.67 19.13 10.51
N THR A 86 15.34 17.98 10.66
CA THR A 86 15.57 17.33 11.97
C THR A 86 16.21 18.28 12.98
N ARG A 87 17.15 19.12 12.56
CA ARG A 87 17.81 20.12 13.42
C ARG A 87 16.87 21.17 14.02
N TYR A 88 15.73 21.44 13.41
CA TYR A 88 14.77 22.46 13.88
C TYR A 88 13.71 21.90 14.83
N ILE A 89 13.55 20.58 14.84
CA ILE A 89 12.49 19.89 15.60
C ILE A 89 13.06 19.03 16.72
N VAL A 90 14.39 19.01 16.91
CA VAL A 90 15.06 18.34 18.02
C VAL A 90 15.57 19.38 18.99
N VAL A 91 15.07 19.35 20.22
CA VAL A 91 15.43 20.27 21.30
C VAL A 91 15.90 19.44 22.49
N GLY A 92 17.11 19.71 23.00
CA GLY A 92 17.68 18.95 24.11
C GLY A 92 17.85 17.45 23.81
N GLY A 93 18.13 17.10 22.55
CA GLY A 93 18.28 15.71 22.11
C GLY A 93 16.98 14.93 21.99
N LYS A 94 15.81 15.59 22.14
CA LYS A 94 14.49 14.96 22.01
C LYS A 94 13.65 15.62 20.91
N PRO A 95 12.77 14.87 20.22
CA PRO A 95 11.81 15.45 19.30
C PRO A 95 10.85 16.39 20.06
N ALA A 96 10.69 17.62 19.55
CA ALA A 96 9.68 18.55 20.01
C ALA A 96 8.31 18.20 19.43
N HIS A 97 7.24 18.60 20.13
CA HIS A 97 5.89 18.52 19.60
C HIS A 97 5.77 19.34 18.31
N THR A 98 5.59 18.65 17.18
CA THR A 98 5.65 19.26 15.84
C THR A 98 4.40 18.90 15.05
N LEU A 99 3.72 19.91 14.50
CA LEU A 99 2.60 19.74 13.59
C LEU A 99 3.07 19.94 12.14
N ILE A 100 2.82 18.96 11.26
CA ILE A 100 3.17 19.02 9.84
C ILE A 100 1.92 19.39 9.03
N VAL A 101 1.91 20.59 8.42
CA VAL A 101 0.78 21.10 7.63
C VAL A 101 1.19 21.25 6.16
N SER A 102 0.37 20.73 5.24
CA SER A 102 0.54 20.94 3.79
C SER A 102 -0.73 20.52 3.02
N PRO A 103 -0.90 20.96 1.75
CA PRO A 103 -1.99 20.49 0.88
C PRO A 103 -1.99 18.97 0.66
N PRO A 104 -3.11 18.39 0.18
CA PRO A 104 -3.17 16.99 -0.20
C PRO A 104 -2.05 16.61 -1.20
N ARG A 105 -1.48 15.41 -1.03
CA ARG A 105 -0.41 14.86 -1.89
C ARG A 105 0.96 15.58 -1.83
N ALA A 106 1.14 16.59 -0.98
CA ALA A 106 2.42 17.31 -0.82
C ALA A 106 3.50 16.56 0.01
N GLY A 107 3.41 15.24 0.16
CA GLY A 107 4.45 14.45 0.82
C GLY A 107 4.45 14.42 2.36
N LYS A 108 3.47 15.06 3.04
CA LYS A 108 3.38 15.09 4.52
C LYS A 108 3.58 13.73 5.22
N THR A 109 2.94 12.68 4.69
CA THR A 109 2.99 11.34 5.26
C THR A 109 4.32 10.66 4.98
N THR A 110 4.99 11.02 3.88
CA THR A 110 6.34 10.55 3.56
C THR A 110 7.36 11.17 4.49
N LEU A 111 7.25 12.48 4.76
CA LEU A 111 8.10 13.19 5.72
C LEU A 111 7.92 12.65 7.14
N LEU A 112 6.67 12.51 7.60
CA LEU A 112 6.36 11.94 8.91
C LEU A 112 6.93 10.53 9.07
N ARG A 113 6.84 9.70 8.03
CA ARG A 113 7.37 8.34 8.06
C ARG A 113 8.89 8.32 8.17
N ASP A 114 9.60 9.21 7.49
CA ASP A 114 11.06 9.30 7.62
C ASP A 114 11.48 9.88 8.96
N LEU A 115 10.76 10.86 9.50
CA LEU A 115 10.97 11.38 10.86
C LEU A 115 10.86 10.31 11.93
N VAL A 116 9.74 9.56 11.94
CA VAL A 116 9.54 8.46 12.90
C VAL A 116 10.67 7.45 12.80
N ARG A 117 11.14 7.13 11.59
CA ARG A 117 12.27 6.22 11.36
C ARG A 117 13.60 6.75 11.94
N GLN A 118 13.84 8.06 11.92
CA GLN A 118 15.07 8.65 12.46
C GLN A 118 15.09 8.70 14.00
N PHE A 119 13.91 8.67 14.63
CA PHE A 119 13.77 8.71 16.10
C PHE A 119 13.47 7.36 16.75
N SER A 120 13.25 6.30 15.95
CA SER A 120 13.11 4.92 16.42
C SER A 120 14.47 4.24 16.48
#